data_AF-A0A158NLV8-F1
#
_entry.id   AF-A0A158NLV8-F1
#
_cell.length_a   1.000
_cell.length_b   1.000
_cell.length_c   1.000
_cell.angle_alpha   90.00
_cell.angle_beta   90.00
_cell.angle_gamma   90.00
#
_symmetry.space_group_name_H-M   'P 1'
#
loop_
_entity.id
_entity.type
_entity.pdbx_description
1 polymer ?
#
loop_
_entity_poly.entity_id
_entity_poly.type
_entity_poly.pdbx_seq_one_letter_code
_entity_poly.pdbx_strand_id
1 'polypeptide(L)'
;MLLEPKLNVHGQSISIQKLILNYIFPKDPDVVRVRKPEDIRTTTNNVTTLDFLGMVEKYGYTAEEHYVTTEDGYNLVIHRITGSPLFKGQTGKVVFLQTGLFGTSDCWVLIGAGKDLAFLLADKGYDVWLGNVRGSSYSRSHVKLSPRNKEFWQFSFHEIGTRDLPTMIDYVLDYTKQKSLHFVGISMGTTVLFVLLSMKPEYNAKIKLAVCLAPIAFWNEVSPMIQYVANMVTPIIYDVEKIKAPVAIFYGGNDLVALKSTIFELYKRLPNVVLLEEQKSFTHLDFIIAMNVNTLVYSRVIELFQEFDNKA
;
A
#
# COMPACT_ATOMS: atom_id res chain seq x y z
N MET A 1 -19.57 18.83 -15.65
CA MET A 1 -19.62 20.19 -15.07
C MET A 1 -18.82 20.13 -13.78
N LEU A 2 -17.51 20.38 -13.90
CA LEU A 2 -16.55 20.35 -12.79
C LEU A 2 -16.78 21.60 -11.93
N LEU A 3 -17.13 21.43 -10.67
CA LEU A 3 -17.14 22.52 -9.70
C LEU A 3 -15.70 22.73 -9.22
N GLU A 4 -15.03 23.74 -9.78
CA GLU A 4 -13.78 24.27 -9.22
C GLU A 4 -14.07 25.01 -7.90
N PRO A 5 -13.42 24.67 -6.78
CA PRO A 5 -13.42 25.52 -5.61
C PRO A 5 -12.42 26.67 -5.84
N LYS A 6 -12.93 27.90 -5.90
CA LYS A 6 -12.11 29.12 -5.82
C LYS A 6 -11.57 29.27 -4.39
N LEU A 7 -10.27 29.06 -4.20
CA LEU A 7 -9.57 29.39 -2.96
C LEU A 7 -9.37 30.90 -2.86
N ASN A 8 -10.06 31.53 -1.91
CA ASN A 8 -9.91 32.93 -1.57
C ASN A 8 -8.88 33.02 -0.42
N VAL A 9 -7.65 33.42 -0.72
CA VAL A 9 -6.57 33.49 0.26
C VAL A 9 -6.48 34.93 0.80
N HIS A 10 -7.13 35.18 1.94
CA HIS A 10 -6.86 36.37 2.74
C HIS A 10 -6.88 36.03 4.23
N GLY A 11 -5.71 36.17 4.86
CA GLY A 11 -5.54 36.15 6.31
C GLY A 11 -4.76 34.95 6.84
N GLN A 12 -3.50 35.22 7.21
CA GLN A 12 -2.54 34.36 7.94
C GLN A 12 -1.76 33.33 7.09
N SER A 13 -0.43 33.50 7.07
CA SER A 13 0.54 32.63 6.40
C SER A 13 0.56 31.25 7.05
N ILE A 14 -0.27 30.35 6.54
CA ILE A 14 -0.19 28.91 6.79
C ILE A 14 0.79 28.35 5.76
N SER A 15 1.90 27.75 6.20
CA SER A 15 2.88 27.18 5.26
C SER A 15 2.21 26.10 4.40
N ILE A 16 2.57 26.04 3.12
CA ILE A 16 2.08 25.03 2.16
C ILE A 16 2.30 23.61 2.71
N GLN A 17 3.40 23.38 3.45
CA GLN A 17 3.65 22.12 4.16
C GLN A 17 2.57 21.81 5.20
N LYS A 18 2.07 22.79 5.96
CA LYS A 18 1.01 22.58 6.97
C LYS A 18 -0.34 22.31 6.32
N LEU A 19 -0.59 22.90 5.15
CA LEU A 19 -1.77 22.62 4.31
C LEU A 19 -1.71 21.20 3.73
N ILE A 20 -0.55 20.80 3.20
CA ILE A 20 -0.30 19.44 2.70
C ILE A 20 -0.37 18.43 3.85
N LEU A 21 0.24 18.69 5.00
CA LEU A 21 0.14 17.83 6.19
C LEU A 21 -1.30 17.72 6.72
N ASN A 22 -2.09 18.79 6.72
CA ASN A 22 -3.49 18.70 7.16
C ASN A 22 -4.38 17.98 6.14
N TYR A 23 -4.09 18.10 4.84
CA TYR A 23 -4.76 17.34 3.78
C TYR A 23 -4.38 15.84 3.80
N ILE A 24 -3.12 15.55 4.10
CA ILE A 24 -2.54 14.18 4.10
C ILE A 24 -2.74 13.47 5.44
N PHE A 25 -2.77 14.21 6.55
CA PHE A 25 -3.02 13.70 7.89
C PHE A 25 -4.21 14.38 8.59
N PRO A 26 -5.42 14.29 8.02
CA PRO A 26 -6.58 14.56 8.84
C PRO A 26 -6.63 13.49 9.94
N LYS A 27 -6.41 13.92 11.19
CA LYS A 27 -7.16 13.34 12.30
C LYS A 27 -8.51 14.02 12.20
N ASP A 28 -9.40 13.56 11.34
CA ASP A 28 -10.65 14.29 11.15
C ASP A 28 -11.67 13.84 12.22
N PRO A 29 -11.97 14.67 13.25
CA PRO A 29 -13.26 14.59 13.93
C PRO A 29 -14.42 14.92 12.97
N ASP A 30 -14.13 15.48 11.80
CA ASP A 30 -15.08 16.07 10.87
C ASP A 30 -15.33 15.22 9.61
N VAL A 31 -14.64 14.08 9.43
CA VAL A 31 -14.86 13.13 8.31
C VAL A 31 -15.48 11.86 8.84
N VAL A 32 -16.72 11.62 8.41
CA VAL A 32 -17.48 10.43 8.79
C VAL A 32 -17.43 9.44 7.63
N ARG A 33 -16.96 8.22 7.87
CA ARG A 33 -17.01 7.16 6.87
C ARG A 33 -18.36 6.44 6.96
N VAL A 34 -19.03 6.27 5.82
CA VAL A 34 -20.32 5.57 5.71
C VAL A 34 -20.26 4.45 4.68
N ARG A 35 -21.13 3.45 4.86
CA ARG A 35 -21.21 2.31 3.95
C ARG A 35 -21.97 2.64 2.66
N LYS A 36 -23.10 3.35 2.75
CA LYS A 36 -23.99 3.57 1.59
C LYS A 36 -23.78 4.94 0.96
N PRO A 37 -23.84 5.05 -0.37
CA PRO A 37 -23.78 6.36 -1.06
C PRO A 37 -24.87 7.34 -0.63
N GLU A 38 -26.05 6.84 -0.26
CA GLU A 38 -27.19 7.64 0.21
C GLU A 38 -26.89 8.40 1.52
N ASP A 39 -25.95 7.89 2.32
CA ASP A 39 -25.58 8.47 3.62
C ASP A 39 -24.53 9.57 3.49
N ILE A 40 -24.01 9.81 2.28
CA ILE A 40 -23.05 10.89 2.02
C ILE A 40 -23.75 12.24 2.16
N ARG A 41 -23.32 13.02 3.16
CA ARG A 41 -23.83 14.37 3.42
C ARG A 41 -22.65 15.33 3.56
N THR A 42 -22.77 16.50 2.95
CA THR A 42 -21.86 17.61 3.22
C THR A 42 -22.59 18.57 4.14
N THR A 43 -22.19 18.63 5.41
CA THR A 43 -22.70 19.60 6.37
C THR A 43 -21.64 20.67 6.62
N THR A 44 -22.02 21.79 7.23
CA THR A 44 -21.12 22.93 7.50
C THR A 44 -19.88 22.55 8.33
N ASN A 45 -19.97 21.46 9.12
CA ASN A 45 -18.89 21.01 10.00
C ASN A 45 -18.36 19.61 9.67
N ASN A 46 -19.13 18.75 8.98
CA ASN A 46 -18.71 17.37 8.68
C ASN A 46 -18.84 17.03 7.19
N VAL A 47 -17.83 16.33 6.65
CA VAL A 47 -17.80 15.73 5.31
C VAL A 47 -17.95 14.22 5.45
N THR A 48 -19.01 13.65 4.90
CA THR A 48 -19.14 12.20 4.84
C THR A 48 -18.48 11.63 3.58
N THR A 49 -17.74 10.52 3.70
CA THR A 49 -17.17 9.78 2.55
C THR A 49 -17.46 8.29 2.67
N LEU A 50 -17.33 7.53 1.58
CA LEU A 50 -17.47 6.08 1.66
C LEU A 50 -16.32 5.44 2.44
N ASP A 51 -16.65 4.42 3.24
CA ASP A 51 -15.65 3.45 3.68
C ASP A 51 -15.23 2.52 2.54
N PHE A 52 -14.23 1.67 2.79
CA PHE A 52 -13.67 0.79 1.78
C PHE A 52 -14.72 -0.15 1.18
N LEU A 53 -15.57 -0.76 2.02
CA LEU A 53 -16.60 -1.67 1.53
C LEU A 53 -17.63 -0.89 0.72
N GLY A 54 -18.04 0.31 1.13
CA GLY A 54 -18.90 1.16 0.33
C GLY A 54 -18.30 1.53 -1.03
N MET A 55 -16.98 1.78 -1.09
CA MET A 55 -16.25 2.03 -2.34
C MET A 55 -16.24 0.81 -3.27
N VAL A 56 -16.30 -0.40 -2.72
CA VAL A 56 -16.30 -1.68 -3.46
C VAL A 56 -17.73 -2.08 -3.86
N GLU A 57 -18.65 -2.08 -2.91
CA GLU A 57 -20.05 -2.50 -3.04
C GLU A 57 -20.83 -1.64 -4.05
N LYS A 58 -20.51 -0.34 -4.17
CA LYS A 58 -21.13 0.54 -5.18
C LYS A 58 -20.92 0.06 -6.63
N TYR A 59 -19.93 -0.80 -6.89
CA TYR A 59 -19.67 -1.40 -8.20
C TYR A 59 -20.20 -2.84 -8.33
N GLY A 60 -20.96 -3.34 -7.35
CA GLY A 60 -21.52 -4.70 -7.36
C GLY A 60 -20.56 -5.81 -6.93
N TYR A 61 -19.41 -5.44 -6.35
CA TYR A 61 -18.49 -6.38 -5.71
C TYR A 61 -18.89 -6.59 -4.25
N THR A 62 -18.38 -7.63 -3.62
CA THR A 62 -18.54 -7.87 -2.18
C THR A 62 -17.19 -7.78 -1.48
N ALA A 63 -17.17 -7.28 -0.25
CA ALA A 63 -15.96 -7.13 0.54
C ALA A 63 -16.22 -7.36 2.03
N GLU A 64 -15.15 -7.67 2.76
CA GLU A 64 -15.17 -7.87 4.20
C GLU A 64 -13.93 -7.26 4.89
N GLU A 65 -14.03 -7.10 6.20
CA GLU A 65 -12.98 -6.61 7.09
C GLU A 65 -12.50 -7.75 7.98
N HIS A 66 -11.19 -7.83 8.17
CA HIS A 66 -10.54 -8.72 9.11
C HIS A 66 -9.71 -7.92 10.11
N TYR A 67 -9.73 -8.36 11.36
CA TYR A 67 -9.08 -7.66 12.46
C TYR A 67 -7.97 -8.54 13.02
N VAL A 68 -6.76 -7.99 13.08
CA VAL A 68 -5.59 -8.68 13.64
C VAL A 68 -4.89 -7.79 14.66
N THR A 69 -4.27 -8.41 15.66
CA THR A 69 -3.51 -7.70 16.69
C THR A 69 -2.05 -8.13 16.61
N THR A 70 -1.15 -7.15 16.46
CA THR A 70 0.30 -7.40 16.43
C THR A 70 0.81 -7.81 17.81
N GLU A 71 2.00 -8.40 17.87
CA GLU A 71 2.67 -8.78 19.13
C GLU A 71 2.84 -7.61 20.11
N ASP A 72 3.03 -6.39 19.60
CA ASP A 72 3.17 -5.17 20.39
C ASP A 72 1.83 -4.47 20.65
N GLY A 73 0.71 -5.03 20.19
CA GLY A 73 -0.63 -4.68 20.62
C GLY A 73 -1.38 -3.67 19.74
N TYR A 74 -0.88 -3.37 18.53
CA TYR A 74 -1.62 -2.57 17.55
C TYR A 74 -2.71 -3.43 16.90
N ASN A 75 -3.91 -2.86 16.76
CA ASN A 75 -5.03 -3.50 16.09
C ASN A 75 -5.09 -3.00 14.65
N LEU A 76 -4.89 -3.91 13.71
CA LEU A 76 -4.88 -3.64 12.28
C LEU A 76 -6.15 -4.16 11.62
N VAL A 77 -6.55 -3.48 10.55
CA VAL A 77 -7.70 -3.85 9.72
C VAL A 77 -7.20 -4.23 8.33
N ILE A 78 -7.48 -5.45 7.91
CA ILE A 78 -7.21 -5.96 6.57
C ILE A 78 -8.53 -5.98 5.82
N HIS A 79 -8.57 -5.42 4.62
CA HIS A 79 -9.73 -5.54 3.76
C HIS A 79 -9.56 -6.69 2.78
N ARG A 80 -10.67 -7.28 2.37
CA ARG A 80 -10.70 -8.34 1.37
C ARG A 80 -11.86 -8.13 0.41
N ILE A 81 -11.62 -8.29 -0.90
CA ILE A 81 -12.69 -8.37 -1.91
C ILE A 81 -13.06 -9.84 -2.06
N THR A 82 -14.28 -10.20 -1.66
CA THR A 82 -14.74 -11.59 -1.55
C THR A 82 -15.48 -12.09 -2.79
N GLY A 83 -15.96 -11.18 -3.64
CA GLY A 83 -16.69 -11.56 -4.85
C GLY A 83 -16.69 -10.47 -5.91
N SER A 84 -16.61 -10.91 -7.17
CA SER A 84 -16.71 -10.07 -8.37
C SER A 84 -18.03 -10.33 -9.10
N PRO A 85 -18.66 -9.31 -9.70
CA PRO A 85 -19.82 -9.49 -10.56
C PRO A 85 -19.48 -10.21 -11.88
N LEU A 86 -18.20 -10.25 -12.28
CA LEU A 86 -17.73 -10.83 -13.54
C LEU A 86 -17.16 -12.26 -13.37
N PHE A 87 -16.78 -12.65 -12.15
CA PHE A 87 -16.23 -13.97 -11.87
C PHE A 87 -17.19 -14.78 -10.96
N LYS A 88 -17.62 -15.96 -11.43
CA LYS A 88 -18.58 -16.83 -10.71
C LYS A 88 -17.96 -18.12 -10.15
N GLY A 89 -16.63 -18.18 -10.04
CA GLY A 89 -15.91 -19.33 -9.48
C GLY A 89 -15.50 -19.14 -8.01
N GLN A 90 -14.86 -20.16 -7.44
CA GLN A 90 -14.15 -19.99 -6.16
C GLN A 90 -12.84 -19.23 -6.40
N THR A 91 -12.58 -18.23 -5.57
CA THR A 91 -11.30 -17.53 -5.56
C THR A 91 -10.21 -18.49 -5.08
N GLY A 92 -9.02 -18.41 -5.68
CA GLY A 92 -7.97 -19.41 -5.47
C GLY A 92 -6.66 -18.83 -4.96
N LYS A 93 -5.98 -18.07 -5.81
CA LYS A 93 -4.63 -17.55 -5.54
C LYS A 93 -4.72 -16.22 -4.82
N VAL A 94 -3.98 -16.09 -3.72
CA VAL A 94 -4.01 -14.91 -2.88
C VAL A 94 -3.09 -13.84 -3.46
N VAL A 95 -3.61 -12.62 -3.56
CA VAL A 95 -2.83 -11.41 -3.83
C VAL A 95 -2.99 -10.45 -2.65
N PHE A 96 -1.87 -10.02 -2.08
CA PHE A 96 -1.83 -9.03 -1.01
C PHE A 96 -1.34 -7.68 -1.53
N LEU A 97 -2.17 -6.65 -1.40
CA LEU A 97 -1.90 -5.29 -1.86
C LEU A 97 -1.53 -4.40 -0.66
N GLN A 98 -0.33 -3.82 -0.69
CA GLN A 98 0.18 -2.93 0.35
C GLN A 98 0.40 -1.52 -0.20
N THR A 99 -0.31 -0.56 0.37
CA THR A 99 -0.21 0.85 -0.02
C THR A 99 1.10 1.50 0.46
N GLY A 100 1.37 2.70 -0.06
CA GLY A 100 2.55 3.51 0.26
C GLY A 100 2.38 4.42 1.46
N LEU A 101 3.31 5.36 1.62
CA LEU A 101 3.27 6.35 2.69
C LEU A 101 2.00 7.20 2.55
N PHE A 102 1.29 7.40 3.66
CA PHE A 102 0.00 8.13 3.75
C PHE A 102 -1.20 7.48 3.07
N GLY A 103 -1.05 6.28 2.51
CA GLY A 103 -2.15 5.54 1.92
C GLY A 103 -2.94 4.70 2.92
N THR A 104 -4.14 4.33 2.51
CA THR A 104 -4.92 3.20 3.04
C THR A 104 -5.14 2.19 1.90
N SER A 105 -5.82 1.09 2.20
CA SER A 105 -6.39 0.19 1.19
C SER A 105 -7.23 0.90 0.12
N ASP A 106 -7.79 2.07 0.43
CA ASP A 106 -8.66 2.84 -0.49
C ASP A 106 -7.93 3.21 -1.78
N CYS A 107 -6.59 3.33 -1.74
CA CYS A 107 -5.76 3.60 -2.92
C CYS A 107 -5.97 2.59 -4.05
N TRP A 108 -6.31 1.34 -3.71
CA TRP A 108 -6.46 0.26 -4.68
C TRP A 108 -7.90 0.12 -5.22
N VAL A 109 -8.82 0.98 -4.78
CA VAL A 109 -10.25 0.99 -5.19
C VAL A 109 -10.75 2.43 -5.45
N LEU A 110 -9.81 3.36 -5.64
CA LEU A 110 -10.08 4.80 -5.70
C LEU A 110 -10.83 5.21 -6.97
N ILE A 111 -10.44 4.69 -8.14
CA ILE A 111 -11.00 5.09 -9.43
C ILE A 111 -12.25 4.26 -9.77
N GLY A 112 -12.23 2.97 -9.44
CA GLY A 112 -13.35 2.03 -9.55
C GLY A 112 -13.10 0.82 -10.45
N ALA A 113 -14.18 0.05 -10.62
CA ALA A 113 -14.20 -1.19 -11.40
C ALA A 113 -13.74 -1.01 -12.85
N GLY A 114 -13.02 -2.01 -13.38
CA GLY A 114 -12.41 -1.98 -14.71
C GLY A 114 -11.15 -1.11 -14.84
N LYS A 115 -10.73 -0.43 -13.76
CA LYS A 115 -9.55 0.44 -13.75
C LYS A 115 -8.56 0.06 -12.65
N ASP A 116 -9.03 -0.03 -11.40
CA ASP A 116 -8.10 -0.31 -10.31
C ASP A 116 -7.69 -1.79 -10.25
N LEU A 117 -6.44 -2.03 -9.86
CA LEU A 117 -5.83 -3.35 -9.83
C LEU A 117 -6.63 -4.35 -8.96
N ALA A 118 -7.18 -3.91 -7.83
CA ALA A 118 -7.93 -4.80 -6.94
C ALA A 118 -9.18 -5.40 -7.63
N PHE A 119 -9.94 -4.57 -8.36
CA PHE A 119 -11.10 -5.04 -9.12
C PHE A 119 -10.67 -5.94 -10.28
N LEU A 120 -9.64 -5.54 -11.04
CA LEU A 120 -9.13 -6.33 -12.16
C LEU A 120 -8.64 -7.72 -11.72
N LEU A 121 -8.01 -7.83 -10.55
CA LEU A 121 -7.60 -9.10 -9.96
C LEU A 121 -8.80 -9.95 -9.51
N ALA A 122 -9.78 -9.35 -8.85
CA ALA A 122 -11.01 -10.04 -8.45
C ALA A 122 -11.77 -10.59 -9.67
N ASP A 123 -11.84 -9.84 -10.77
CA ASP A 123 -12.44 -10.27 -12.03
C ASP A 123 -11.69 -11.45 -12.68
N LYS A 124 -10.42 -11.64 -12.35
CA LYS A 124 -9.59 -12.77 -12.79
C LYS A 124 -9.61 -13.95 -11.82
N GLY A 125 -10.41 -13.88 -10.75
CA GLY A 125 -10.57 -14.97 -9.79
C GLY A 125 -9.48 -15.05 -8.72
N TYR A 126 -8.66 -14.02 -8.56
CA TYR A 126 -7.74 -13.91 -7.42
C TYR A 126 -8.51 -13.61 -6.13
N ASP A 127 -7.99 -14.12 -5.01
CA ASP A 127 -8.42 -13.74 -3.68
C ASP A 127 -7.64 -12.50 -3.23
N VAL A 128 -8.30 -11.33 -3.22
CA VAL A 128 -7.62 -10.03 -3.11
C VAL A 128 -7.73 -9.50 -1.68
N TRP A 129 -6.57 -9.33 -1.04
CA TRP A 129 -6.40 -8.83 0.31
C TRP A 129 -5.62 -7.52 0.31
N LEU A 130 -5.98 -6.58 1.18
CA LEU A 130 -5.42 -5.23 1.20
C LEU A 130 -5.07 -4.82 2.62
N GLY A 131 -3.78 -4.54 2.85
CA GLY A 131 -3.26 -4.22 4.18
C GLY A 131 -3.42 -2.75 4.56
N ASN A 132 -3.82 -2.49 5.80
CA ASN A 132 -3.68 -1.18 6.43
C ASN A 132 -2.66 -1.26 7.58
N VAL A 133 -1.73 -0.31 7.59
CA VAL A 133 -0.62 -0.29 8.56
C VAL A 133 -1.01 0.50 9.81
N ARG A 134 -0.34 0.22 10.93
CA ARG A 134 -0.52 0.94 12.20
C ARG A 134 -0.50 2.46 12.01
N GLY A 135 -1.42 3.15 12.69
CA GLY A 135 -1.55 4.60 12.64
C GLY A 135 -2.29 5.18 11.43
N SER A 136 -2.56 4.37 10.40
CA SER A 136 -3.49 4.72 9.31
C SER A 136 -4.91 4.93 9.82
N SER A 137 -5.80 5.56 9.03
CA SER A 137 -7.17 5.84 9.46
C SER A 137 -7.97 4.58 9.84
N TYR A 138 -7.67 3.42 9.22
CA TYR A 138 -8.30 2.14 9.56
C TYR A 138 -7.64 1.41 10.73
N SER A 139 -6.34 1.61 10.96
CA SER A 139 -5.57 0.85 11.96
C SER A 139 -5.01 1.77 13.03
N ARG A 140 -5.88 2.62 13.58
CA ARG A 140 -5.57 3.62 14.62
C ARG A 140 -6.03 3.18 16.01
N SER A 141 -5.76 1.93 16.37
CA SER A 141 -6.20 1.33 17.63
C SER A 141 -5.11 0.46 18.24
N HIS A 142 -5.11 0.33 19.56
CA HIS A 142 -4.16 -0.47 20.31
C HIS A 142 -4.82 -1.00 21.57
N VAL A 143 -4.44 -2.20 22.02
CA VAL A 143 -4.99 -2.86 23.23
C VAL A 143 -4.81 -2.11 24.55
N LYS A 144 -3.91 -1.11 24.61
CA LYS A 144 -3.53 -0.38 25.83
C LYS A 144 -3.34 1.11 25.59
N LEU A 145 -2.73 1.49 24.46
CA LEU A 145 -2.34 2.87 24.19
C LEU A 145 -3.46 3.64 23.47
N SER A 146 -3.64 4.90 23.85
CA SER A 146 -4.52 5.82 23.13
C SER A 146 -3.79 6.49 21.97
N PRO A 147 -4.40 6.67 20.77
CA PRO A 147 -3.85 7.49 19.69
C PRO A 147 -3.64 8.98 20.02
N ARG A 148 -4.09 9.42 21.21
CA ARG A 148 -3.82 10.76 21.76
C ARG A 148 -2.47 10.83 22.50
N ASN A 149 -1.92 9.69 22.91
CA ASN A 149 -0.66 9.60 23.64
C ASN A 149 0.52 9.49 22.68
N LYS A 150 1.65 10.11 23.01
CA LYS A 150 2.86 10.11 22.16
C LYS A 150 3.46 8.71 22.01
N GLU A 151 3.27 7.85 23.01
CA GLU A 151 3.75 6.47 23.05
C GLU A 151 3.11 5.63 21.95
N PHE A 152 1.85 5.90 21.57
CA PHE A 152 1.20 5.25 20.44
C PHE A 152 1.91 5.52 19.10
N TRP A 153 2.63 6.63 18.99
CA TRP A 153 3.27 7.08 17.75
C TRP A 153 4.77 6.74 17.69
N GLN A 154 5.28 5.92 18.62
CA GLN A 154 6.67 5.47 18.64
C GLN A 154 6.87 4.25 17.73
N PHE A 155 6.65 4.43 16.43
CA PHE A 155 6.92 3.42 15.41
C PHE A 155 7.40 4.08 14.11
N SER A 156 7.99 3.27 13.23
CA SER A 156 8.46 3.64 11.90
C SER A 156 8.12 2.54 10.89
N PHE A 157 8.63 2.66 9.65
CA PHE A 157 8.55 1.58 8.67
C PHE A 157 9.22 0.29 9.15
N HIS A 158 10.14 0.37 10.13
CA HIS A 158 10.75 -0.80 10.75
C HIS A 158 9.71 -1.70 11.41
N GLU A 159 8.89 -1.15 12.31
CA GLU A 159 7.83 -1.90 12.99
C GLU A 159 6.75 -2.37 12.02
N ILE A 160 6.45 -1.56 10.99
CA ILE A 160 5.49 -1.97 9.95
C ILE A 160 6.01 -3.22 9.20
N GLY A 161 7.28 -3.23 8.79
CA GLY A 161 7.88 -4.38 8.10
C GLY A 161 8.13 -5.59 9.01
N THR A 162 8.49 -5.38 10.28
CA THR A 162 8.86 -6.47 11.19
C THR A 162 7.71 -7.00 12.05
N ARG A 163 6.59 -6.27 12.16
CA ARG A 163 5.43 -6.66 12.98
C ARG A 163 4.12 -6.64 12.21
N ASP A 164 3.76 -5.53 11.56
CA ASP A 164 2.45 -5.43 10.88
C ASP A 164 2.36 -6.41 9.72
N LEU A 165 3.27 -6.28 8.75
CA LEU A 165 3.26 -7.10 7.54
C LEU A 165 3.33 -8.60 7.82
N PRO A 166 4.21 -9.13 8.70
CA PRO A 166 4.20 -10.56 9.02
C PRO A 166 2.89 -11.00 9.70
N THR A 167 2.33 -10.19 10.61
CA THR A 167 1.04 -10.48 11.25
C THR A 167 -0.09 -10.58 10.21
N MET A 168 -0.13 -9.65 9.25
CA MET A 168 -1.13 -9.66 8.18
C MET A 168 -0.94 -10.84 7.22
N ILE A 169 0.29 -11.10 6.76
CA ILE A 169 0.59 -12.22 5.86
C ILE A 169 0.24 -13.55 6.52
N ASP A 170 0.64 -13.77 7.78
CA ASP A 170 0.39 -15.02 8.48
C ASP A 170 -1.11 -15.24 8.67
N TYR A 171 -1.84 -14.21 9.08
CA TYR A 171 -3.30 -14.28 9.17
C TYR A 171 -3.94 -14.68 7.84
N VAL A 172 -3.54 -14.04 6.73
CA VAL A 172 -4.11 -14.31 5.41
C VAL A 172 -3.80 -15.73 4.95
N LEU A 173 -2.55 -16.20 5.10
CA LEU A 173 -2.16 -17.55 4.72
C LEU A 173 -2.85 -18.61 5.60
N ASP A 174 -2.98 -18.37 6.91
CA ASP A 174 -3.66 -19.26 7.83
C ASP A 174 -5.17 -19.30 7.57
N TYR A 175 -5.79 -18.17 7.23
CA TYR A 175 -7.21 -18.09 6.88
C TYR A 175 -7.51 -18.81 5.57
N THR A 176 -6.72 -18.56 4.53
CA THR A 176 -6.93 -19.09 3.18
C THR A 176 -6.36 -20.50 2.97
N LYS A 177 -5.57 -21.00 3.92
CA LYS A 177 -4.81 -22.25 3.84
C LYS A 177 -3.81 -22.31 2.67
N GLN A 178 -3.47 -21.16 2.10
CA GLN A 178 -2.41 -21.06 1.10
C GLN A 178 -1.04 -21.08 1.79
N LYS A 179 -0.02 -21.61 1.10
CA LYS A 179 1.37 -21.64 1.59
C LYS A 179 2.14 -20.37 1.25
N SER A 180 1.72 -19.67 0.21
CA SER A 180 2.36 -18.48 -0.33
C SER A 180 1.32 -17.59 -1.01
N LEU A 181 1.64 -16.31 -1.15
CA LEU A 181 0.82 -15.32 -1.86
C LEU A 181 1.65 -14.51 -2.83
N HIS A 182 0.98 -13.87 -3.80
CA HIS A 182 1.58 -12.79 -4.58
C HIS A 182 1.46 -11.49 -3.78
N PHE A 183 2.49 -10.66 -3.82
CA PHE A 183 2.51 -9.37 -3.13
C PHE A 183 2.61 -8.24 -4.14
N VAL A 184 1.82 -7.18 -3.96
CA VAL A 184 1.99 -5.92 -4.70
C VAL A 184 2.18 -4.80 -3.68
N GLY A 185 3.28 -4.07 -3.81
CA GLY A 185 3.56 -2.89 -2.99
C GLY A 185 3.82 -1.67 -3.85
N ILE A 186 3.43 -0.50 -3.36
CA ILE A 186 3.87 0.79 -3.93
C ILE A 186 4.68 1.58 -2.91
N SER A 187 5.77 2.23 -3.33
CA SER A 187 6.51 3.19 -2.49
C SER A 187 6.93 2.57 -1.15
N MET A 188 6.56 3.16 -0.01
CA MET A 188 6.78 2.58 1.32
C MET A 188 6.24 1.14 1.47
N GLY A 189 5.19 0.77 0.74
CA GLY A 189 4.68 -0.60 0.70
C GLY A 189 5.71 -1.62 0.18
N THR A 190 6.62 -1.21 -0.71
CA THR A 190 7.76 -2.04 -1.10
C THR A 190 8.85 -2.01 -0.04
N THR A 191 9.10 -0.86 0.60
CA THR A 191 10.10 -0.73 1.67
C THR A 191 9.82 -1.70 2.80
N VAL A 192 8.59 -1.78 3.27
CA VAL A 192 8.22 -2.66 4.38
C VAL A 192 8.31 -4.14 4.01
N LEU A 193 8.10 -4.49 2.73
CA LEU A 193 8.38 -5.83 2.22
C LEU A 193 9.88 -6.12 2.24
N PHE A 194 10.73 -5.20 1.78
CA PHE A 194 12.19 -5.40 1.80
C PHE A 194 12.73 -5.52 3.23
N VAL A 195 12.19 -4.73 4.16
CA VAL A 195 12.48 -4.87 5.60
C VAL A 195 12.11 -6.27 6.08
N LEU A 196 10.89 -6.73 5.81
CA LEU A 196 10.45 -8.07 6.21
C LEU A 196 11.36 -9.16 5.65
N LEU A 197 11.58 -9.16 4.34
CA LEU A 197 12.29 -10.25 3.65
C LEU A 197 13.79 -10.28 3.96
N SER A 198 14.40 -9.14 4.29
CA SER A 198 15.80 -9.09 4.72
C SER A 198 16.00 -9.46 6.19
N MET A 199 15.05 -9.10 7.06
CA MET A 199 15.17 -9.31 8.50
C MET A 199 14.57 -10.63 9.00
N LYS A 200 13.59 -11.18 8.29
CA LYS A 200 12.93 -12.47 8.59
C LYS A 200 12.97 -13.36 7.35
N PRO A 201 14.12 -13.97 7.03
CA PRO A 201 14.34 -14.67 5.78
C PRO A 201 13.34 -15.79 5.48
N GLU A 202 12.71 -16.38 6.49
CA GLU A 202 11.66 -17.39 6.38
C GLU A 202 10.43 -16.90 5.59
N TYR A 203 10.16 -15.59 5.55
CA TYR A 203 9.05 -15.03 4.77
C TYR A 203 9.35 -15.01 3.27
N ASN A 204 10.60 -15.15 2.83
CA ASN A 204 10.89 -15.25 1.39
C ASN A 204 10.18 -16.44 0.74
N ALA A 205 9.99 -17.54 1.46
CA ALA A 205 9.26 -18.71 0.98
C ALA A 205 7.74 -18.50 0.92
N LYS A 206 7.21 -17.49 1.62
CA LYS A 206 5.79 -17.13 1.65
C LYS A 206 5.41 -16.18 0.51
N ILE A 207 6.38 -15.59 -0.18
CA ILE A 207 6.15 -14.69 -1.31
C ILE A 207 6.41 -15.42 -2.62
N LYS A 208 5.36 -15.64 -3.39
CA LYS A 208 5.43 -16.31 -4.69
C LYS A 208 6.01 -15.41 -5.77
N LEU A 209 5.51 -14.18 -5.85
CA LEU A 209 6.07 -13.08 -6.63
C LEU A 209 5.80 -11.77 -5.89
N ALA A 210 6.82 -10.93 -5.75
CA ALA A 210 6.69 -9.55 -5.31
C ALA A 210 6.69 -8.62 -6.51
N VAL A 211 5.61 -7.87 -6.71
CA VAL A 211 5.51 -6.78 -7.67
C VAL A 211 5.69 -5.46 -6.93
N CYS A 212 6.75 -4.74 -7.28
CA CYS A 212 7.13 -3.49 -6.66
C CYS A 212 6.90 -2.33 -7.62
N LEU A 213 5.93 -1.49 -7.32
CA LEU A 213 5.62 -0.26 -8.06
C LEU A 213 6.34 0.92 -7.41
N ALA A 214 7.19 1.62 -8.17
CA ALA A 214 8.02 2.73 -7.67
C ALA A 214 8.74 2.41 -6.34
N PRO A 215 9.59 1.36 -6.27
CA PRO A 215 10.14 0.93 -5.00
C PRO A 215 11.12 1.92 -4.39
N ILE A 216 11.07 2.02 -3.05
CA ILE A 216 12.02 2.82 -2.27
C ILE A 216 12.80 1.89 -1.34
N ALA A 217 14.10 1.74 -1.57
CA ALA A 217 15.00 0.95 -0.73
C ALA A 217 16.18 1.79 -0.21
N PHE A 218 16.71 2.69 -1.04
CA PHE A 218 17.83 3.55 -0.71
C PHE A 218 17.42 5.01 -0.77
N TRP A 219 17.91 5.80 0.18
CA TRP A 219 17.75 7.24 0.21
C TRP A 219 19.14 7.89 0.22
N ASN A 220 19.80 7.87 -0.94
CA ASN A 220 21.18 8.31 -1.06
C ASN A 220 21.32 9.84 -1.08
N GLU A 221 20.23 10.57 -1.35
CA GLU A 221 20.18 12.04 -1.34
C GLU A 221 19.36 12.55 -0.15
N VAL A 222 19.89 12.33 1.06
CA VAL A 222 19.40 13.01 2.27
C VAL A 222 20.13 14.33 2.43
N SER A 223 19.44 15.38 2.92
CA SER A 223 20.10 16.66 3.21
C SER A 223 21.26 16.45 4.19
N PRO A 224 22.33 17.28 4.15
CA PRO A 224 23.49 17.12 5.02
C PRO A 224 23.13 17.07 6.52
N MET A 225 22.06 17.76 6.92
CA MET A 225 21.52 17.72 8.27
C MET A 225 20.98 16.34 8.66
N ILE A 226 20.22 15.69 7.77
CA ILE A 226 19.70 14.33 8.02
C ILE A 226 20.84 13.32 8.03
N GLN A 227 21.83 13.48 7.14
CA GLN A 227 23.00 12.61 7.12
C GLN A 227 23.84 12.75 8.39
N TYR A 228 24.01 13.96 8.91
CA TYR A 228 24.69 14.21 10.18
C TYR A 228 24.01 13.52 11.36
N VAL A 229 22.68 13.64 11.48
CA VAL A 229 21.92 12.98 12.55
C VAL A 229 21.92 11.46 12.38
N ALA A 230 21.79 10.95 11.15
CA ALA A 230 21.85 9.51 10.86
C ALA A 230 23.19 8.87 11.26
N ASN A 231 24.30 9.59 11.08
CA ASN A 231 25.64 9.12 11.45
C ASN A 231 25.88 9.10 12.98
N MET A 232 25.00 9.71 13.79
CA MET A 232 25.10 9.69 15.26
C MET A 232 24.46 8.45 15.90
N VAL A 233 23.81 7.60 15.10
CA VAL A 233 23.16 6.34 15.54
C VAL A 233 23.68 5.21 14.65
N THR A 234 23.81 4.00 15.20
CA THR A 234 24.12 2.82 14.38
C THR A 234 22.88 2.47 13.56
N PRO A 235 22.90 2.61 12.22
CA PRO A 235 21.72 2.37 11.41
C PRO A 235 21.42 0.86 11.39
N ILE A 236 20.14 0.50 11.50
CA ILE A 236 19.70 -0.85 11.17
C ILE A 236 19.93 -1.05 9.67
N ILE A 237 20.75 -2.03 9.31
CA ILE A 237 21.05 -2.35 7.90
C ILE A 237 20.04 -3.39 7.42
N TYR A 238 19.25 -3.01 6.41
CA TYR A 238 18.37 -3.92 5.68
C TYR A 238 19.12 -4.48 4.48
N ASP A 239 19.58 -5.72 4.61
CA ASP A 239 20.38 -6.37 3.58
C ASP A 239 19.49 -6.97 2.48
N VAL A 240 19.29 -6.19 1.41
CA VAL A 240 18.46 -6.60 0.26
C VAL A 240 19.03 -7.81 -0.49
N GLU A 241 20.32 -8.14 -0.32
CA GLU A 241 20.94 -9.32 -0.93
C GLU A 241 20.43 -10.62 -0.30
N LYS A 242 19.80 -10.55 0.89
CA LYS A 242 19.14 -11.69 1.53
C LYS A 242 17.74 -11.98 0.98
N ILE A 243 17.19 -11.11 0.13
CA ILE A 243 15.84 -11.22 -0.41
C ILE A 243 15.84 -12.25 -1.55
N LYS A 244 15.44 -13.48 -1.25
CA LYS A 244 15.40 -14.60 -2.21
C LYS A 244 14.10 -14.66 -3.03
N ALA A 245 13.04 -14.02 -2.55
CA ALA A 245 11.76 -14.00 -3.26
C ALA A 245 11.91 -13.41 -4.67
N PRO A 246 11.18 -13.92 -5.68
CA PRO A 246 11.16 -13.31 -7.00
C PRO A 246 10.58 -11.89 -6.95
N VAL A 247 11.28 -10.92 -7.55
CA VAL A 247 10.87 -9.51 -7.56
C VAL A 247 10.69 -9.00 -9.00
N ALA A 248 9.54 -8.40 -9.30
CA ALA A 248 9.29 -7.61 -10.49
C ALA A 248 9.24 -6.13 -10.12
N ILE A 249 10.00 -5.30 -10.82
CA ILE A 249 10.13 -3.86 -10.54
C ILE A 249 9.53 -3.06 -11.70
N PHE A 250 8.59 -2.18 -11.36
CA PHE A 250 8.07 -1.14 -12.26
C PHE A 250 8.48 0.23 -11.72
N TYR A 251 9.09 1.08 -12.53
CA TYR A 251 9.54 2.41 -12.11
C TYR A 251 9.22 3.50 -13.14
N GLY A 252 9.02 4.73 -12.66
CA GLY A 252 8.67 5.87 -13.50
C GLY A 252 9.91 6.62 -14.00
N GLY A 253 9.91 7.01 -15.27
CA GLY A 253 11.02 7.81 -15.83
C GLY A 253 11.07 9.24 -15.29
N ASN A 254 9.94 9.77 -14.82
CA ASN A 254 9.79 11.10 -14.22
C ASN A 254 9.56 11.04 -12.70
N ASP A 255 9.87 9.90 -12.06
CA ASP A 255 9.69 9.74 -10.62
C ASP A 255 10.80 10.49 -9.85
N LEU A 256 10.40 11.50 -9.07
CA LEU A 256 11.29 12.31 -8.23
C LEU A 256 11.50 11.74 -6.82
N VAL A 257 10.79 10.67 -6.47
CA VAL A 257 10.88 10.00 -5.16
C VAL A 257 11.65 8.68 -5.31
N ALA A 258 11.19 7.79 -6.19
CA ALA A 258 11.88 6.56 -6.51
C ALA A 258 12.82 6.79 -7.70
N LEU A 259 13.92 7.50 -7.43
CA LEU A 259 14.87 7.93 -8.46
C LEU A 259 15.44 6.74 -9.25
N LYS A 260 15.57 6.91 -10.56
CA LYS A 260 16.12 5.88 -11.46
C LYS A 260 17.48 5.34 -10.99
N SER A 261 18.34 6.20 -10.44
CA SER A 261 19.64 5.80 -9.87
C SER A 261 19.51 4.82 -8.70
N THR A 262 18.60 5.06 -7.76
CA THR A 262 18.38 4.18 -6.59
C THR A 262 17.69 2.88 -7.00
N ILE A 263 16.82 2.92 -8.01
CA ILE A 263 16.22 1.71 -8.62
C ILE A 263 17.30 0.82 -9.24
N PHE A 264 18.23 1.38 -10.02
CA PHE A 264 19.32 0.59 -10.60
C PHE A 264 20.27 0.02 -9.56
N GLU A 265 20.51 0.74 -8.47
CA GLU A 265 21.27 0.20 -7.34
C GLU A 265 20.53 -0.98 -6.69
N LEU A 266 19.23 -0.84 -6.43
CA LEU A 266 18.40 -1.92 -5.91
C LEU A 266 18.39 -3.14 -6.83
N TYR A 267 18.21 -2.93 -8.13
CA TYR A 267 18.24 -3.97 -9.15
C TYR A 267 19.56 -4.76 -9.12
N LYS A 268 20.70 -4.08 -8.97
CA LYS A 268 22.02 -4.73 -8.93
C LYS A 268 22.25 -5.59 -7.68
N ARG A 269 21.57 -5.27 -6.57
CA ARG A 269 21.77 -5.93 -5.27
C ARG A 269 20.74 -7.02 -4.99
N LEU A 270 19.55 -6.95 -5.58
CA LEU A 270 18.56 -8.01 -5.46
C LEU A 270 19.01 -9.26 -6.23
N PRO A 271 19.05 -10.45 -5.60
CA PRO A 271 19.57 -11.65 -6.24
C PRO A 271 18.57 -12.30 -7.22
N ASN A 272 17.29 -11.91 -7.20
CA ASN A 272 16.22 -12.58 -7.96
C ASN A 272 15.22 -11.57 -8.55
N VAL A 273 15.70 -10.67 -9.41
CA VAL A 273 14.82 -9.78 -10.18
C VAL A 273 14.39 -10.46 -11.47
N VAL A 274 13.09 -10.69 -11.61
CA VAL A 274 12.49 -11.38 -12.76
C VAL A 274 11.97 -10.42 -13.83
N LEU A 275 11.76 -9.16 -13.47
CA LEU A 275 11.38 -8.09 -14.39
C LEU A 275 11.88 -6.74 -13.88
N LEU A 276 12.38 -5.91 -14.79
CA LEU A 276 12.66 -4.49 -14.56
C LEU A 276 12.05 -3.70 -15.73
N GLU A 277 11.02 -2.91 -15.47
CA GLU A 277 10.26 -2.20 -16.51
C GLU A 277 10.09 -0.71 -16.19
N GLU A 278 10.38 0.13 -17.19
CA GLU A 278 10.27 1.58 -17.09
C GLU A 278 9.00 2.10 -17.75
N GLN A 279 8.23 2.87 -16.99
CA GLN A 279 7.15 3.70 -17.52
C GLN A 279 7.67 5.13 -17.68
N LYS A 280 8.19 5.44 -18.88
CA LYS A 280 8.96 6.67 -19.16
C LYS A 280 8.27 7.96 -18.70
N SER A 281 6.95 8.04 -18.89
CA SER A 281 6.19 9.25 -18.57
C SER A 281 5.68 9.30 -17.12
N PHE A 282 5.73 8.18 -16.38
CA PHE A 282 5.13 8.07 -15.06
C PHE A 282 5.96 8.82 -14.01
N THR A 283 5.23 9.49 -13.13
CA THR A 283 5.65 10.00 -11.83
C THR A 283 5.25 9.01 -10.72
N HIS A 284 5.57 9.31 -9.47
CA HIS A 284 5.41 8.38 -8.34
C HIS A 284 3.98 7.84 -8.16
N LEU A 285 2.96 8.70 -8.29
CA LEU A 285 1.57 8.33 -8.03
C LEU A 285 0.84 7.78 -9.27
N ASP A 286 1.43 7.90 -10.46
CA ASP A 286 0.80 7.44 -11.71
C ASP A 286 0.56 5.93 -11.72
N PHE A 287 1.34 5.18 -10.95
CA PHE A 287 1.12 3.76 -10.68
C PHE A 287 -0.18 3.44 -9.93
N ILE A 288 -0.92 4.45 -9.46
CA ILE A 288 -2.23 4.33 -8.83
C ILE A 288 -3.29 5.12 -9.60
N ILE A 289 -3.02 6.39 -9.92
CA ILE A 289 -4.05 7.33 -10.38
C ILE A 289 -4.08 7.58 -11.89
N ALA A 290 -3.09 7.10 -12.65
CA ALA A 290 -3.06 7.38 -14.08
C ALA A 290 -4.22 6.70 -14.80
N MET A 291 -4.91 7.42 -15.69
CA MET A 291 -6.11 6.91 -16.37
C MET A 291 -5.86 5.62 -17.17
N ASN A 292 -4.64 5.45 -17.68
CA ASN A 292 -4.22 4.31 -18.50
C ASN A 292 -3.30 3.33 -17.74
N VAL A 293 -3.24 3.42 -16.41
CA VAL A 293 -2.38 2.51 -15.61
C VAL A 293 -2.75 1.04 -15.83
N ASN A 294 -4.03 0.77 -16.12
CA ASN A 294 -4.50 -0.59 -16.35
C ASN A 294 -3.84 -1.23 -17.57
N THR A 295 -3.74 -0.53 -18.70
CA THR A 295 -3.14 -1.05 -19.94
C THR A 295 -1.63 -1.00 -19.92
N LEU A 296 -1.04 0.00 -19.25
CA LEU A 296 0.41 0.21 -19.23
C LEU A 296 1.14 -0.62 -18.17
N VAL A 297 0.48 -0.96 -17.05
CA VAL A 297 1.11 -1.66 -15.93
C VAL A 297 0.29 -2.85 -15.46
N TYR A 298 -0.99 -2.67 -15.11
CA TYR A 298 -1.75 -3.73 -14.42
C TYR A 298 -2.00 -4.97 -15.28
N SER A 299 -2.20 -4.83 -16.59
CA SER A 299 -2.27 -5.97 -17.51
C SER A 299 -1.00 -6.83 -17.42
N ARG A 300 0.18 -6.18 -17.40
CA ARG A 300 1.47 -6.87 -17.29
C ARG A 300 1.63 -7.54 -15.92
N VAL A 301 1.19 -6.90 -14.85
CA VAL A 301 1.17 -7.49 -13.50
C VAL A 301 0.33 -8.78 -13.47
N ILE A 302 -0.86 -8.75 -14.06
CA ILE A 302 -1.77 -9.91 -14.11
C ILE A 302 -1.15 -11.05 -14.94
N GLU A 303 -0.53 -10.74 -16.08
CA GLU A 303 0.19 -11.72 -16.90
C GLU A 303 1.31 -12.40 -16.10
N LEU A 304 2.13 -11.64 -15.36
CA LEU A 304 3.18 -12.20 -14.51
C LEU A 304 2.63 -13.16 -13.46
N PHE A 305 1.52 -12.82 -12.80
CA PHE A 305 0.89 -13.73 -11.84
C PHE A 305 0.46 -15.03 -12.50
N GLN A 306 -0.14 -14.96 -13.69
CA GLN A 306 -0.53 -16.15 -14.45
C GLN A 306 0.69 -16.99 -14.86
N GLU A 307 1.78 -16.36 -15.30
CA GLU A 307 3.03 -17.05 -15.62
C GLU A 307 3.61 -17.79 -14.41
N PHE A 308 3.59 -17.16 -13.22
CA PHE A 308 4.04 -17.78 -11.98
C PHE A 308 3.08 -18.84 -11.43
N ASP A 309 1.79 -18.70 -11.69
CA ASP A 309 0.79 -19.68 -11.28
C ASP A 309 0.82 -20.97 -12.10
N ASN A 310 1.25 -20.89 -13.36
CA ASN A 310 1.41 -22.04 -14.23
C ASN A 310 2.76 -22.77 -14.09
N LYS A 311 3.77 -22.14 -13.47
CA LYS A 311 5.06 -22.77 -13.12
C LYS A 311 4.88 -23.54 -11.81
N ALA A 312 4.53 -24.82 -11.91
CA ALA A 312 4.46 -25.76 -10.79
C ALA A 312 5.86 -26.22 -10.35
#